data_AF-A0A9E5Q5Q1-F1
#
_entry.id   AF-A0A9E5Q5Q1-F1
#
_cell.length_a   1.000
_cell.length_b   1.000
_cell.length_c   1.000
_cell.angle_alpha   90.00
_cell.angle_beta   90.00
_cell.angle_gamma   90.00
#
_symmetry.space_group_name_H-M   'P 1'
#
loop_
_entity.id
_entity.type
_entity.pdbx_description
1 polymer ?
#
loop_
_entity_poly.entity_id
_entity_poly.type
_entity_poly.pdbx_seq_one_letter_code
_entity_poly.pdbx_strand_id
1 'polypeptide(L)' 'EVAVAKILKAYYFWHMTDRWGDIPYSEALNGTEDFTPAYDTQQEIYENLFALLKEARDQLEVGSGLSNDIIYDGDIEKW' A
#
# COMPACT_ATOMS: atom_id res chain seq x y z
N GLU A 1 2.16 10.86 -7.51
CA GLU A 1 1.11 10.70 -6.47
C GLU A 1 0.66 9.24 -6.29
N VAL A 2 0.27 8.52 -7.35
CA VAL A 2 -0.20 7.11 -7.25
C VAL A 2 0.83 6.16 -6.62
N ALA A 3 2.12 6.31 -6.94
CA ALA A 3 3.20 5.50 -6.35
C ALA A 3 3.29 5.65 -4.82
N VAL A 4 3.19 6.87 -4.30
CA VAL A 4 3.20 7.14 -2.86
C VAL A 4 1.97 6.54 -2.17
N ALA A 5 0.80 6.60 -2.81
CA ALA A 5 -0.40 5.94 -2.29
C ALA A 5 -0.24 4.41 -2.20
N LYS A 6 0.46 3.79 -3.15
CA LYS A 6 0.79 2.35 -3.11
C LYS A 6 1.74 2.03 -1.95
N ILE A 7 2.75 2.86 -1.69
CA ILE A 7 3.67 2.70 -0.56
C ILE A 7 2.92 2.80 0.77
N LEU A 8 2.07 3.82 0.93
CA LEU A 8 1.25 3.99 2.12
C LEU A 8 0.26 2.83 2.33
N LYS A 9 -0.39 2.37 1.26
CA LYS A 9 -1.25 1.17 1.32
C LYS A 9 -0.44 -0.02 1.83
N ALA A 10 0.76 -0.25 1.28
CA ALA A 10 1.61 -1.34 1.71
C ALA A 10 1.99 -1.24 3.21
N TYR A 11 2.36 -0.04 3.66
CA TYR A 11 2.70 0.24 5.06
C TYR A 11 1.55 -0.06 6.02
N TYR A 12 0.32 0.38 5.70
CA TYR A 12 -0.82 0.10 6.57
C TYR A 12 -1.15 -1.39 6.64
N PHE A 13 -1.24 -2.07 5.49
CA PHE A 13 -1.56 -3.50 5.49
C PHE A 13 -0.48 -4.36 6.14
N TRP A 14 0.80 -4.00 6.00
CA TRP A 14 1.89 -4.63 6.72
C TRP A 14 1.66 -4.58 8.24
N HIS A 15 1.39 -3.39 8.79
CA HIS A 15 1.12 -3.26 10.22
C HIS A 15 -0.11 -4.02 10.70
N MET A 16 -1.15 -4.10 9.87
CA MET A 16 -2.37 -4.84 10.19
C MET A 16 -2.09 -6.35 10.22
N THR A 17 -1.45 -6.90 9.19
CA THR A 17 -1.19 -8.34 9.12
C THR A 17 -0.16 -8.78 10.17
N ASP A 18 0.83 -7.95 10.51
CA ASP A 18 1.75 -8.24 11.62
C ASP A 18 1.05 -8.34 12.98
N ARG A 19 -0.05 -7.60 13.15
CA ARG A 19 -0.81 -7.63 14.39
C ARG A 19 -1.79 -8.79 14.47
N TRP A 20 -2.47 -9.12 13.37
CA TRP A 20 -3.63 -10.01 13.38
C TRP A 20 -3.44 -11.31 12.60
N GLY A 21 -2.37 -11.44 11.83
CA GLY A 21 -2.19 -12.52 10.88
C GLY A 21 -3.04 -12.27 9.63
N ASP A 22 -3.87 -13.25 9.30
CA ASP A 22 -4.75 -13.20 8.14
C ASP A 22 -5.78 -12.08 8.31
N ILE A 23 -6.01 -11.32 7.24
CA ILE A 23 -6.92 -10.16 7.22
C ILE A 23 -7.55 -9.99 5.83
N PRO A 24 -8.69 -9.28 5.71
CA PRO A 24 -9.18 -8.88 4.39
C PRO A 24 -8.18 -7.99 3.67
N TYR A 25 -7.77 -8.40 2.46
CA TYR A 25 -6.81 -7.67 1.64
C TYR A 25 -7.20 -7.59 0.17
N SER A 26 -7.25 -8.71 -0.56
CA SER A 26 -7.54 -8.75 -1.99
C SER A 26 -8.95 -8.29 -2.35
N GLU A 27 -9.93 -8.67 -1.53
CA GLU A 27 -11.34 -8.27 -1.65
C GLU A 27 -11.70 -7.05 -0.79
N ALA A 28 -10.73 -6.50 -0.04
CA ALA A 28 -10.96 -5.36 0.82
C ALA A 28 -11.15 -4.07 0.02
N LEU A 29 -11.76 -3.07 0.68
CA LEU A 29 -11.94 -1.71 0.17
C LEU A 29 -12.90 -1.57 -1.03
N ASN A 30 -13.77 -2.57 -1.25
CA ASN A 30 -14.83 -2.53 -2.27
C ASN A 30 -16.14 -1.86 -1.78
N GLY A 31 -16.15 -1.30 -0.57
CA GLY A 31 -17.25 -0.50 -0.06
C GLY A 31 -18.57 -1.26 0.03
N THR A 32 -19.60 -0.81 -0.68
CA THR A 32 -20.93 -1.42 -0.66
C THR A 32 -21.07 -2.64 -1.57
N GLU A 33 -20.05 -2.95 -2.38
CA GLU A 33 -20.06 -4.12 -3.26
C GLU A 33 -19.76 -5.41 -2.49
N ASP A 34 -19.02 -5.31 -1.38
CA ASP A 34 -18.73 -6.44 -0.50
C ASP A 34 -18.56 -5.98 0.96
N PHE A 35 -19.48 -6.43 1.81
CA PHE A 35 -19.47 -6.16 3.25
C PHE A 35 -18.76 -7.25 4.06
N THR A 36 -18.39 -8.36 3.43
CA THR A 36 -17.82 -9.54 4.08
C THR A 36 -16.62 -10.10 3.30
N PRO A 37 -15.58 -9.28 3.06
CA PRO A 37 -14.43 -9.70 2.28
C PRO A 37 -13.70 -10.89 2.93
N ALA A 38 -13.26 -11.82 2.09
CA ALA A 38 -12.49 -12.97 2.55
C ALA A 38 -11.16 -12.53 3.16
N TYR A 39 -10.64 -13.36 4.07
CA TYR A 39 -9.34 -13.14 4.68
C TYR A 39 -8.27 -13.79 3.79
N ASP A 40 -7.28 -13.00 3.40
CA ASP A 40 -6.10 -13.52 2.74
C ASP A 40 -5.10 -13.97 3.80
N THR A 41 -4.29 -14.97 3.47
CA THR A 41 -3.25 -15.42 4.40
C THR A 41 -2.17 -14.35 4.57
N GLN A 42 -1.55 -14.27 5.75
CA GLN A 42 -0.43 -13.36 5.98
C GLN A 42 0.68 -13.52 4.92
N GLN A 43 0.96 -14.75 4.48
CA GLN A 43 1.96 -15.01 3.43
C GLN A 43 1.57 -14.34 2.11
N GLU A 44 0.35 -14.58 1.62
CA GLU A 44 -0.14 -13.99 0.36
C GLU A 44 -0.15 -12.46 0.43
N ILE A 45 -0.53 -11.91 1.58
CA ILE A 45 -0.47 -10.46 1.82
C ILE A 45 0.96 -9.97 1.61
N TYR A 46 1.95 -10.53 2.30
CA TYR A 46 3.36 -10.11 2.18
C TYR A 46 3.89 -10.19 0.74
N GLU A 47 3.59 -11.28 0.03
CA GLU A 47 3.97 -11.44 -1.39
C GLU A 47 3.40 -10.30 -2.24
N ASN A 48 2.13 -9.94 -2.02
CA ASN A 48 1.49 -8.82 -2.70
C ASN A 48 2.05 -7.45 -2.29
N LEU A 49 2.37 -7.24 -1.01
CA LEU A 49 2.96 -5.97 -0.55
C LEU A 49 4.33 -5.72 -1.20
N PHE A 50 5.16 -6.76 -1.34
CA PHE A 50 6.45 -6.63 -2.05
C PHE A 50 6.27 -6.30 -3.53
N ALA A 51 5.31 -6.95 -4.20
CA ALA A 51 4.99 -6.62 -5.59
C ALA A 51 4.50 -5.16 -5.72
N LEU A 52 3.61 -4.73 -4.84
CA LEU A 52 3.05 -3.38 -4.81
C LEU A 52 4.13 -2.31 -4.59
N LEU A 53 5.07 -2.54 -3.67
CA LEU A 53 6.21 -1.66 -3.41
C LEU A 53 7.17 -1.59 -4.60
N LYS A 54 7.42 -2.73 -5.27
CA LYS A 54 8.25 -2.76 -6.47
C LYS A 54 7.62 -1.96 -7.61
N GLU A 55 6.31 -2.12 -7.83
CA GLU A 55 5.57 -1.32 -8.80
C GLU A 55 5.61 0.17 -8.45
N ALA A 56 5.43 0.52 -7.17
CA ALA A 56 5.48 1.90 -6.73
C ALA A 56 6.85 2.52 -7.04
N ARG A 57 7.94 1.85 -6.67
CA ARG A 57 9.31 2.27 -6.98
C ARG A 57 9.51 2.50 -8.47
N ASP A 58 9.04 1.59 -9.31
CA ASP A 58 9.20 1.70 -10.77
C ASP A 58 8.35 2.83 -11.39
N GLN A 59 7.34 3.34 -10.64
CA GLN A 59 6.48 4.46 -11.00
C GLN A 59 6.91 5.80 -10.39
N LEU A 60 7.87 5.83 -9.47
CA LEU A 60 8.37 7.08 -8.89
C LEU A 60 9.23 7.80 -9.94
N GLU A 61 8.76 8.97 -10.38
CA GLU A 61 9.50 9.83 -11.30
C GLU A 61 10.18 10.97 -10.52
N VAL A 62 11.52 10.92 -10.50
CA VAL A 62 12.37 11.95 -9.88
C VAL A 62 12.13 13.30 -10.57
N GLY A 63 11.87 14.35 -9.77
CA GLY A 63 11.64 15.72 -10.24
C GLY A 63 10.17 16.12 -10.37
N SER A 64 9.23 15.17 -10.22
CA SER A 64 7.83 15.50 -10.00
C SER A 64 7.62 15.86 -8.53
N GLY A 65 7.44 17.14 -8.20
CA GLY A 65 7.15 17.53 -6.82
C GLY A 65 5.81 16.94 -6.38
N LEU A 66 5.76 16.31 -5.20
CA LEU A 66 4.51 15.84 -4.60
C LEU A 66 3.90 16.97 -3.76
N SER A 67 2.67 17.38 -4.09
CA SER A 67 1.98 18.42 -3.35
C SER A 67 1.37 17.88 -2.05
N ASN A 68 1.33 18.70 -1.00
CA ASN A 68 0.70 18.39 0.30
C ASN A 68 1.24 17.13 1.01
N ASP A 69 2.49 16.76 0.75
CA ASP A 69 3.15 15.69 1.48
C ASP A 69 3.70 16.18 2.83
N ILE A 70 3.15 15.66 3.93
CA ILE A 70 3.56 16.01 5.29
C ILE A 70 4.70 15.14 5.83
N ILE A 71 5.12 14.10 5.11
CA ILE A 71 6.13 13.12 5.57
C ILE A 71 7.51 13.53 5.08
N TYR A 72 7.66 13.78 3.77
CA TYR A 72 8.94 14.13 3.16
C TYR A 72 8.94 15.50 2.45
N ASP A 73 7.92 16.33 2.66
CA ASP A 73 7.81 17.69 2.09
C ASP A 73 7.93 17.71 0.57
N GLY A 74 7.42 16.66 -0.08
CA GLY A 74 7.43 16.52 -1.53
C GLY A 74 8.71 15.92 -2.12
N ASP A 75 9.67 15.53 -1.27
CA ASP A 75 10.93 14.89 -1.67
C ASP A 75 10.69 13.42 -2.06
N ILE A 76 10.56 13.19 -3.37
CA ILE A 76 10.29 11.87 -3.95
C ILE A 76 11.45 10.89 -3.77
N GLU A 77 12.69 11.34 -3.60
CA GLU A 77 13.82 10.42 -3.42
C GLU A 77 13.79 9.71 -2.06
N LYS A 78 13.04 10.25 -1.09
CA LYS A 78 12.83 9.63 0.23
C LYS A 78 11.67 8.64 0.27
N TRP A 79 10.76 8.74 -0.70
CA TRP A 79 9.63 7.82 -0.87
C TRP A 79 10.09 6.54 -1.57
#